data_AF-A0A924JDF4-F1
#
_entry.id   AF-A0A924JDF4-F1
#
_cell.length_a   1.000
_cell.length_b   1.000
_cell.length_c   1.000
_cell.angle_alpha   90.00
_cell.angle_beta   90.00
_cell.angle_gamma   90.00
#
_symmetry.space_group_name_H-M   'P 1'
#
loop_
_entity.id
_entity.type
_entity.pdbx_description
1 polymer ?
#
loop_
_entity_poly.entity_id
_entity_poly.type
_entity_poly.pdbx_seq_one_letter_code
_entity_poly.pdbx_strand_id
1 'polypeptide(L)'
;PYITNRCVMQRFDEQFGWANWQNEIKEIDGGFLCTITVSMAGGTVVKKTDGASRTDIEPVKGGISDAMKRCAVQFGLGRSLYDFPRVFVETTDKYIPNWATPLLDKMVEKINAGGTVRDVVVLKAEHARPAAKPV
;
A
#
# COMPACT_ATOMS: atom_id res chain seq x y z
N PRO A 1 4.71 -0.25 -5.17
CA PRO A 1 3.76 0.72 -4.57
C PRO A 1 3.98 0.86 -3.06
N TYR A 2 3.72 2.03 -2.48
CA TYR A 2 3.82 2.28 -1.03
C TYR A 2 2.62 3.08 -0.55
N ILE A 3 2.22 2.90 0.71
CA ILE A 3 1.21 3.75 1.35
C ILE A 3 1.88 4.97 2.00
N THR A 4 1.16 6.09 2.02
CA THR A 4 1.57 7.26 2.78
C THR A 4 1.01 7.20 4.20
N ASN A 5 1.59 7.96 5.13
CA ASN A 5 1.10 8.00 6.50
C ASN A 5 -0.32 8.59 6.60
N ARG A 6 -0.67 9.54 5.72
CA ARG A 6 -2.03 10.09 5.61
C ARG A 6 -3.05 9.03 5.24
N CYS A 7 -2.67 8.11 4.35
CA CYS A 7 -3.52 6.98 3.96
C CYS A 7 -3.72 5.99 5.12
N VAL A 8 -2.73 5.82 6.00
CA VAL A 8 -2.89 5.05 7.25
C VAL A 8 -3.94 5.71 8.13
N MET A 9 -3.78 7.00 8.45
CA MET A 9 -4.69 7.75 9.31
C MET A 9 -6.13 7.69 8.80
N GLN A 10 -6.33 8.05 7.53
CA GLN A 10 -7.66 8.04 6.92
C GLN A 10 -8.34 6.67 6.99
N ARG A 11 -7.62 5.59 6.66
CA ARG A 11 -8.21 4.24 6.70
C ARG A 11 -8.50 3.75 8.11
N PHE A 12 -7.69 4.16 9.09
CA PHE A 12 -7.97 3.87 10.49
C PHE A 12 -9.19 4.66 10.99
N ASP A 13 -9.32 5.93 10.60
CA ASP A 13 -10.51 6.74 10.88
C ASP A 13 -11.77 6.12 10.27
N GLU A 14 -11.70 5.67 9.01
CA GLU A 14 -12.80 5.01 8.31
C GLU A 14 -13.18 3.66 8.96
N GLN A 15 -12.19 2.86 9.39
CA GLN A 15 -12.43 1.51 9.91
C GLN A 15 -12.83 1.48 11.39
N PHE A 16 -12.23 2.33 12.21
CA PHE A 16 -12.39 2.29 13.67
C PHE A 16 -13.15 3.51 14.20
N GLY A 17 -13.16 4.62 13.46
CA GLY A 17 -13.58 5.93 13.96
C GLY A 17 -12.42 6.66 14.63
N TRP A 18 -12.30 7.96 14.37
CA TRP A 18 -11.17 8.80 14.78
C TRP A 18 -10.84 8.75 16.28
N ALA A 19 -11.83 8.51 17.14
CA ALA A 19 -11.66 8.47 18.60
C ALA A 19 -11.29 7.08 19.15
N ASN A 20 -11.41 6.02 18.33
CA ASN A 20 -11.25 4.63 18.76
C ASN A 20 -9.87 4.05 18.42
N TRP A 21 -8.95 4.86 17.90
CA TRP A 21 -7.58 4.46 17.70
C TRP A 21 -6.63 5.60 18.05
N GLN A 22 -5.39 5.26 18.34
CA GLN A 22 -4.32 6.21 18.59
C GLN A 22 -2.97 5.60 18.24
N ASN A 23 -1.99 6.45 17.99
CA ASN A 23 -0.61 6.04 17.84
C ASN A 23 0.29 6.77 18.84
N GLU A 24 1.24 6.03 19.39
CA GLU A 24 2.31 6.55 20.24
C GLU A 24 3.64 6.35 19.52
N ILE A 25 4.50 7.36 19.57
CA ILE A 25 5.85 7.30 19.01
C ILE A 25 6.85 7.41 20.16
N LYS A 26 7.74 6.42 20.24
CA LYS A 26 8.84 6.39 21.19
C LYS A 26 10.16 6.40 20.43
N GLU A 27 10.98 7.41 20.68
CA GLU A 27 12.36 7.42 20.18
C GLU A 27 13.20 6.36 20.92
N ILE A 28 14.02 5.65 20.14
CA ILE A 28 14.99 4.67 20.62
C ILE A 28 16.35 4.97 19.98
N ASP A 29 17.42 4.36 20.50
CA ASP A 29 18.72 4.54 19.88
C ASP A 29 18.70 4.06 18.41
N GLY A 30 19.04 4.96 17.50
CA GLY A 30 19.04 4.72 16.05
C GLY A 30 17.67 4.75 15.35
N GLY A 31 16.54 5.01 16.02
CA GLY A 31 15.24 4.95 15.36
C GLY A 31 14.02 5.30 16.21
N PHE A 32 12.86 4.82 15.77
CA PHE A 32 11.57 5.08 16.40
C PHE A 32 10.75 3.80 16.47
N LEU A 33 10.08 3.61 17.61
CA LEU A 33 9.00 2.66 17.77
C LEU A 33 7.67 3.38 17.63
N CYS A 34 6.74 2.78 16.91
CA CYS A 34 5.35 3.19 16.85
C CYS A 34 4.49 2.10 17.46
N THR A 35 3.65 2.48 18.43
CA THR A 35 2.59 1.61 18.97
C THR A 35 1.25 2.15 18.50
N ILE A 36 0.47 1.34 17.78
CA ILE A 36 -0.90 1.65 17.45
C ILE A 36 -1.82 0.88 18.40
N THR A 37 -2.71 1.60 19.06
CA THR A 37 -3.76 1.06 19.93
C THR A 37 -5.10 1.25 19.25
N VAL A 38 -5.91 0.19 19.18
CA VAL A 38 -7.26 0.25 18.63
C VAL A 38 -8.25 -0.36 19.62
N SER A 39 -9.33 0.36 19.87
CA SER A 39 -10.47 -0.06 20.69
C SER A 39 -11.56 -0.61 19.79
N MET A 40 -11.93 -1.87 19.98
CA MET A 40 -12.97 -2.56 19.23
C MET A 40 -14.35 -2.35 19.86
N ALA A 41 -15.39 -2.53 19.05
CA ALA A 41 -16.75 -2.70 19.56
C ALA A 41 -16.77 -3.91 20.52
N GLY A 42 -17.24 -3.70 21.75
CA GLY A 42 -17.19 -4.70 22.83
C GLY A 42 -16.05 -4.52 23.83
N GLY A 43 -15.28 -3.42 23.74
CA GLY A 43 -14.31 -3.02 24.77
C GLY A 43 -12.96 -3.74 24.70
N THR A 44 -12.75 -4.61 23.71
CA THR A 44 -11.45 -5.23 23.47
C THR A 44 -10.45 -4.20 22.95
N VAL A 45 -9.27 -4.14 23.54
CA VAL A 45 -8.19 -3.24 23.11
C VAL A 45 -7.07 -4.06 22.50
N VAL A 46 -6.71 -3.73 21.26
CA VAL A 46 -5.59 -4.35 20.54
C VAL A 46 -4.45 -3.36 20.44
N LYS A 47 -3.26 -3.76 20.89
CA LYS A 47 -2.03 -2.98 20.77
C LYS A 47 -1.01 -3.74 19.94
N LYS A 48 -0.38 -3.05 18.99
CA LYS A 48 0.71 -3.60 18.19
C LYS A 48 1.81 -2.57 18.09
N THR A 49 3.06 -3.02 18.04
CA THR A 49 4.23 -2.16 18.02
C THR A 49 5.18 -2.63 16.92
N ASP A 50 5.71 -1.67 16.15
CA ASP A 50 6.78 -1.87 15.16
C ASP A 50 7.73 -0.68 15.22
N GLY A 51 8.84 -0.75 14.49
CA GLY A 51 9.81 0.34 14.46
C GLY A 51 10.48 0.52 13.12
N ALA A 52 11.13 1.66 12.95
CA ALA A 52 11.98 1.97 11.82
C ALA A 52 13.20 2.76 12.27
N SER A 53 14.30 2.57 11.55
CA SER A 53 15.51 3.39 11.71
C SER A 53 15.28 4.80 11.18
N ARG A 54 16.17 5.72 11.56
CA ARG A 54 16.24 7.06 10.94
C ARG A 54 16.50 6.94 9.44
N THR A 55 15.90 7.84 8.65
CA THR A 55 16.10 7.91 7.20
C THR A 55 17.27 8.82 6.82
N ASP A 56 17.85 8.64 5.63
CA ASP A 56 18.95 9.49 5.16
C ASP A 56 18.49 10.94 4.86
N ILE A 57 17.23 11.09 4.46
CA ILE A 57 16.59 12.38 4.17
C ILE A 57 15.47 12.60 5.21
N GLU A 58 15.47 13.75 5.88
CA GLU A 58 14.57 14.09 7.00
C GLU A 58 14.52 12.98 8.09
N PRO A 59 15.65 12.67 8.76
CA PRO A 59 15.84 11.45 9.56
C PRO A 59 14.77 11.17 10.61
N VAL A 60 14.29 12.23 11.28
CA VAL A 60 13.26 12.12 12.31
C VAL A 60 11.89 11.86 11.69
N LYS A 61 11.46 12.70 10.76
CA LYS A 61 10.13 12.64 10.13
C LYS A 61 9.95 11.39 9.28
N GLY A 62 10.99 11.00 8.53
CA GLY A 62 10.98 9.77 7.74
C GLY A 62 10.92 8.54 8.63
N GLY A 63 11.77 8.46 9.67
CA GLY A 63 11.76 7.34 10.62
C GLY A 63 10.43 7.17 11.35
N ILE A 64 9.83 8.26 11.83
CA ILE A 64 8.49 8.23 12.46
C ILE A 64 7.42 7.73 11.48
N SER A 65 7.44 8.25 10.24
CA SER A 65 6.47 7.86 9.21
C SER A 65 6.61 6.39 8.83
N ASP A 66 7.84 5.89 8.73
CA ASP A 66 8.11 4.48 8.42
C ASP A 66 7.69 3.56 9.58
N ALA A 67 7.98 3.93 10.83
CA ALA A 67 7.55 3.17 12.00
C ALA A 67 6.01 3.03 12.05
N MET A 68 5.27 4.12 11.79
CA MET A 68 3.81 4.08 11.79
C MET A 68 3.25 3.23 10.64
N LYS A 69 3.78 3.37 9.42
CA LYS A 69 3.37 2.52 8.28
C LYS A 69 3.62 1.04 8.55
N ARG A 70 4.78 0.70 9.12
CA ARG A 70 5.13 -0.69 9.47
C ARG A 70 4.21 -1.25 10.55
N CYS A 71 3.92 -0.46 11.59
CA CYS A 71 2.96 -0.85 12.61
C CYS A 71 1.56 -1.11 12.02
N ALA A 72 1.12 -0.29 11.05
CA ALA A 72 -0.17 -0.48 10.39
C ALA A 72 -0.25 -1.78 9.56
N VAL A 73 0.87 -2.27 9.01
CA VAL A 73 0.93 -3.58 8.31
C VAL A 73 0.53 -4.73 9.25
N GLN A 74 0.82 -4.61 10.55
CA GLN A 74 0.41 -5.63 11.52
C GLN A 74 -1.12 -5.70 11.73
N PHE A 75 -1.85 -4.64 11.38
CA PHE A 75 -3.32 -4.60 11.33
C PHE A 75 -3.89 -5.02 9.95
N GLY A 76 -3.04 -5.42 9.00
CA GLY A 76 -3.46 -5.83 7.66
C GLY A 76 -3.37 -4.73 6.61
N LEU A 77 -3.12 -3.49 7.02
CA LEU A 77 -3.09 -2.35 6.11
C LEU A 77 -1.86 -2.42 5.19
N GLY A 78 -2.09 -2.49 3.87
CA GLY A 78 -1.01 -2.46 2.87
C GLY A 78 -0.30 -3.80 2.64
N ARG A 79 -0.74 -4.92 3.24
CA ARG A 79 -0.18 -6.26 2.97
C ARG A 79 -0.32 -6.65 1.49
N SER A 80 -1.47 -6.35 0.90
CA SER A 80 -1.75 -6.62 -0.52
C SER A 80 -0.83 -5.88 -1.48
N LEU A 81 -0.12 -4.84 -1.04
CA LEU A 81 0.85 -4.14 -1.88
C LEU A 81 2.13 -4.94 -2.11
N TYR A 82 2.44 -5.90 -1.25
CA TYR A 82 3.58 -6.81 -1.44
C TYR A 82 3.30 -7.85 -2.52
N ASP A 83 2.05 -8.29 -2.62
CA ASP A 83 1.59 -9.26 -3.62
C ASP A 83 1.17 -8.58 -4.94
N PHE A 84 1.17 -7.25 -4.97
CA PHE A 84 0.75 -6.51 -6.16
C PHE A 84 1.84 -6.60 -7.24
N PRO A 85 1.50 -7.00 -8.48
CA PRO A 85 2.48 -7.18 -9.54
C PRO A 85 3.15 -5.85 -9.91
N ARG A 86 4.45 -5.90 -10.23
CA ARG A 86 5.16 -4.75 -10.80
C ARG A 86 4.74 -4.58 -12.26
N VAL A 87 4.01 -3.51 -12.54
CA VAL A 87 3.55 -3.21 -13.90
C VAL A 87 4.46 -2.17 -14.55
N PHE A 88 5.02 -2.54 -15.70
CA PHE A 88 5.74 -1.64 -16.58
C PHE A 88 4.89 -1.38 -17.82
N VAL A 89 4.70 -0.11 -18.15
CA VAL A 89 4.02 0.28 -19.40
C VAL A 89 5.08 0.76 -20.37
N GLU A 90 5.23 0.07 -21.49
CA GLU A 90 6.12 0.49 -22.56
C GLU A 90 5.51 1.70 -23.26
N THR A 91 6.12 2.86 -23.07
CA THR A 91 5.67 4.13 -23.64
C THR A 91 6.89 4.97 -24.01
N THR A 92 6.75 5.77 -25.06
CA THR A 92 7.74 6.77 -25.46
C THR A 92 7.59 8.09 -24.71
N ASP A 93 6.47 8.25 -23.99
CA ASP A 93 6.12 9.47 -23.26
C ASP A 93 6.21 9.25 -21.74
N LYS A 94 6.26 10.34 -20.96
CA LYS A 94 6.23 10.34 -19.50
C LYS A 94 4.85 9.95 -18.93
N TYR A 95 3.80 10.05 -19.74
CA TYR A 95 2.43 9.77 -19.32
C TYR A 95 2.00 8.34 -19.63
N ILE A 96 1.02 7.84 -18.86
CA ILE A 96 0.37 6.56 -19.14
C ILE A 96 -0.48 6.73 -20.40
N PRO A 97 -0.21 5.98 -21.47
CA PRO A 97 -0.98 6.09 -22.70
C PRO A 97 -2.39 5.52 -22.53
N ASN A 98 -3.37 6.15 -23.19
CA ASN A 98 -4.79 5.79 -23.05
C ASN A 98 -5.10 4.31 -23.37
N TRP A 99 -4.30 3.66 -24.21
CA TRP A 99 -4.48 2.24 -24.54
C TRP A 99 -4.16 1.30 -23.37
N ALA A 100 -3.37 1.75 -22.39
CA ALA A 100 -2.96 0.93 -21.26
C ALA A 100 -4.03 0.88 -20.16
N THR A 101 -4.84 1.93 -20.01
CA THR A 101 -5.85 2.04 -18.95
C THR A 101 -6.81 0.83 -18.91
N PRO A 102 -7.42 0.39 -20.02
CA PRO A 102 -8.33 -0.76 -19.99
C PRO A 102 -7.65 -2.09 -19.60
N LEU A 103 -6.35 -2.22 -19.87
CA LEU A 103 -5.56 -3.40 -19.48
C LEU A 103 -5.25 -3.38 -17.99
N LEU A 104 -4.94 -2.20 -17.46
CA LEU A 104 -4.75 -1.99 -16.02
C LEU A 104 -6.04 -2.28 -15.25
N ASP A 105 -7.19 -1.81 -15.73
CA ASP A 105 -8.50 -2.06 -15.13
C ASP A 105 -8.80 -3.57 -15.07
N LYS A 106 -8.67 -4.27 -16.21
CA LYS A 106 -8.84 -5.74 -16.26
C LYS A 106 -7.87 -6.48 -15.34
N MET A 107 -6.65 -5.98 -15.18
CA MET A 107 -5.69 -6.57 -14.25
C MET A 107 -6.18 -6.42 -12.80
N VAL A 108 -6.65 -5.23 -12.42
CA VAL A 108 -7.21 -4.97 -11.09
C VAL A 108 -8.44 -5.84 -10.83
N GLU A 109 -9.35 -5.95 -11.79
CA GLU A 109 -10.51 -6.85 -11.70
C GLU A 109 -10.09 -8.31 -11.48
N LYS A 110 -9.12 -8.80 -12.25
CA LYS A 110 -8.60 -10.16 -12.11
C LYS A 110 -7.98 -10.40 -10.73
N ILE A 111 -7.21 -9.45 -10.21
CA ILE A 111 -6.60 -9.53 -8.88
C ILE A 111 -7.70 -9.57 -7.80
N ASN A 112 -8.69 -8.69 -7.89
CA ASN A 112 -9.81 -8.65 -6.94
C ASN A 112 -10.66 -9.92 -6.97
N ALA A 113 -10.75 -10.61 -8.11
CA ALA A 113 -11.39 -11.91 -8.26
C ALA A 113 -10.53 -13.10 -7.74
N GLY A 114 -9.36 -12.83 -7.14
CA GLY A 114 -8.44 -13.86 -6.64
C GLY A 114 -7.60 -14.54 -7.74
N GLY A 115 -7.59 -13.98 -8.95
CA GLY A 115 -6.79 -14.50 -10.05
C GLY A 115 -5.30 -14.20 -9.86
N THR A 116 -4.45 -15.17 -10.18
CA THR A 116 -3.00 -14.98 -10.14
C THR A 116 -2.51 -14.15 -11.33
N VAL A 117 -1.61 -13.22 -11.03
CA VAL A 117 -0.90 -12.39 -12.01
C VAL A 117 0.59 -12.60 -11.81
N ARG A 118 1.38 -12.52 -12.88
CA ARG A 118 2.84 -12.65 -12.79
C ARG A 118 3.41 -11.52 -11.91
N ASP A 119 4.49 -11.79 -11.17
CA ASP A 119 5.18 -10.80 -10.32
C ASP A 119 5.62 -9.54 -11.09
N VAL A 120 5.89 -9.70 -12.39
CA VAL A 120 6.22 -8.61 -13.32
C VAL A 120 5.33 -8.72 -14.56
N VAL A 121 4.65 -7.63 -14.89
CA VAL A 121 3.80 -7.49 -16.06
C VAL A 121 4.33 -6.34 -16.91
N VAL A 122 4.61 -6.60 -18.19
CA VAL A 122 4.98 -5.57 -19.16
C VAL A 122 3.81 -5.37 -20.12
N LEU A 123 3.24 -4.18 -20.16
CA LEU A 123 2.18 -3.80 -21.08
C LEU A 123 2.78 -3.12 -22.30
N LYS A 124 2.42 -3.60 -23.49
CA LYS A 124 2.80 -3.04 -24.79
C LYS A 124 1.54 -2.68 -25.57
N ALA A 125 1.66 -1.74 -26.51
CA ALA A 125 0.53 -1.32 -27.35
C ALA A 125 -0.11 -2.49 -28.13
N GLU A 126 0.66 -3.54 -28.42
CA GLU A 126 0.17 -4.77 -29.05
C GLU A 126 -0.87 -5.52 -28.20
N HIS A 127 -0.74 -5.49 -26.88
CA HIS A 127 -1.68 -6.14 -25.95
C HIS A 127 -3.06 -5.48 -25.95
N ALA A 128 -3.16 -4.23 -26.41
CA ALA A 128 -4.43 -3.51 -26.53
C ALA A 128 -5.15 -3.78 -27.85
N ARG A 129 -4.51 -4.44 -28.83
CA ARG A 129 -5.16 -4.81 -30.08
C ARG A 129 -6.10 -5.99 -29.83
N PRO A 130 -7.37 -5.95 -30.28
CA PRO A 130 -8.22 -7.13 -30.22
C PRO A 130 -7.56 -8.26 -31.01
N ALA A 131 -7.52 -9.46 -30.42
CA ALA A 131 -7.05 -10.64 -31.13
C ALA A 131 -7.84 -10.74 -32.46
N ALA A 132 -7.12 -10.80 -33.58
CA ALA A 132 -7.74 -11.04 -34.87
C ALA A 132 -8.57 -12.32 -34.77
N LYS A 133 -9.88 -12.23 -35.00
CA LYS A 133 -10.73 -13.42 -35.06
C LYS A 133 -10.16 -14.34 -36.15
N PRO A 134 -9.98 -15.65 -35.90
CA PRO A 134 -9.67 -16.58 -36.97
C PRO A 134 -10.81 -16.53 -37.99
N VAL A 135 -10.42 -16.41 -39.27
CA VAL A 135 -11.30 -16.41 -40.45
C VAL A 135 -11.97 -17.77 -40.60
#